data_AF-A0A7J4NEM3-F1
#
_entry.id   AF-A0A7J4NEM3-F1
#
_cell.length_a   1.000
_cell.length_b   1.000
_cell.length_c   1.000
_cell.angle_alpha   90.00
_cell.angle_beta   90.00
_cell.angle_gamma   90.00
#
_symmetry.space_group_name_H-M   'P 1'
#
loop_
_entity.id
_entity.type
_entity.pdbx_description
1 polymer ?
#
loop_
_entity_poly.entity_id
_entity_poly.type
_entity_poly.pdbx_seq_one_letter_code
_entity_poly.pdbx_strand_id
1 'polypeptide(L)'
;MGVDLYRFTPMPVNQALLDLPNKPGVYLFRRSDGRVQYVGKATNLHNRVKSYFAKNPDRDKIPELVASSDDVEFIVTQSPSEALILERQLIRKHKPRYNSMLMDDKSYPFIAFTDHEFPRVLYTRHPPKGAHLWGPFPDASAAKQVIKLLRRQFGIRDCPELLPKGCLAMHIGLCTAPCVQPKGYNEQVRAAESVLNGDASVLIEALQEEMDAASEDLDY
;
A
#
# COMPACT_ATOMS: atom_id res chain seq x y z
N MET A 1 28.27 -49.06 -22.13
CA MET A 1 28.71 -47.84 -21.42
C MET A 1 27.47 -47.25 -20.78
N GLY A 2 27.36 -47.36 -19.45
CA GLY A 2 26.20 -46.91 -18.70
C GLY A 2 26.14 -45.39 -18.70
N VAL A 3 25.00 -44.84 -19.10
CA VAL A 3 24.64 -43.45 -18.83
C VAL A 3 24.24 -43.38 -17.35
N ASP A 4 25.11 -42.82 -16.52
CA ASP A 4 24.78 -42.46 -15.15
C ASP A 4 23.70 -41.37 -15.17
N LEU A 5 22.44 -41.79 -14.97
CA LEU A 5 21.32 -40.89 -14.72
C LEU A 5 21.49 -40.33 -13.31
N TYR A 6 22.21 -39.23 -13.16
CA TYR A 6 22.16 -38.43 -11.95
C TYR A 6 20.74 -37.90 -11.76
N ARG A 7 19.95 -38.56 -10.92
CA ARG A 7 18.72 -37.97 -10.37
C ARG A 7 19.13 -36.78 -9.51
N PHE A 8 19.05 -35.57 -10.07
CA PHE A 8 19.06 -34.34 -9.29
C PHE A 8 17.78 -34.35 -8.46
N THR A 9 17.86 -34.80 -7.21
CA THR A 9 16.78 -34.60 -6.26
C THR A 9 16.81 -33.12 -5.90
N PRO A 10 15.79 -32.32 -6.24
CA PRO A 10 15.77 -30.92 -5.85
C PRO A 10 15.81 -30.85 -4.32
N MET A 11 16.81 -30.16 -3.79
CA MET A 11 16.94 -29.92 -2.36
C MET A 11 16.18 -28.63 -2.00
N PRO A 12 15.48 -28.59 -0.87
CA PRO A 12 14.84 -27.37 -0.41
C PRO A 12 15.88 -26.27 -0.19
N VAL A 13 15.47 -25.01 -0.38
CA VAL A 13 16.34 -23.85 -0.26
C VAL A 13 17.14 -23.89 1.05
N ASN A 14 18.47 -23.78 0.93
CA ASN A 14 19.38 -23.75 2.08
C ASN A 14 19.87 -22.33 2.34
N GLN A 15 19.64 -21.85 3.56
CA GLN A 15 20.10 -20.54 4.04
C GLN A 15 21.61 -20.30 3.85
N ALA A 16 22.44 -21.32 3.98
CA ALA A 16 23.90 -21.20 3.89
C ALA A 16 24.41 -20.88 2.47
N LEU A 17 23.56 -21.04 1.45
CA LEU A 17 23.89 -20.80 0.04
C LEU A 17 23.34 -19.47 -0.49
N LEU A 18 22.68 -18.68 0.37
CA LEU A 18 22.00 -17.46 -0.01
C LEU A 18 22.91 -16.23 0.23
N ASP A 19 23.45 -15.67 -0.85
CA ASP A 19 24.15 -14.38 -0.85
C ASP A 19 23.21 -13.28 -1.36
N LEU A 20 22.58 -12.55 -0.44
CA LEU A 20 21.66 -11.44 -0.76
C LEU A 20 22.21 -10.09 -0.29
N PRO A 21 21.96 -9.01 -1.05
CA PRO A 21 22.45 -7.68 -0.68
C PRO A 21 21.63 -7.05 0.46
N ASN A 22 22.26 -6.14 1.20
CA ASN A 22 21.61 -5.24 2.16
C ASN A 22 20.93 -4.05 1.45
N LYS A 23 20.07 -4.33 0.46
CA LYS A 23 19.39 -3.32 -0.38
C LYS A 23 17.88 -3.59 -0.44
N PRO A 24 17.05 -2.58 -0.79
CA PRO A 24 15.64 -2.81 -1.06
C PRO A 24 15.47 -3.61 -2.35
N GLY A 25 14.36 -4.34 -2.43
CA GLY A 25 14.03 -5.12 -3.62
C GLY A 25 12.90 -6.11 -3.41
N VAL A 26 12.73 -6.97 -4.41
CA VAL A 26 11.74 -8.06 -4.42
C VAL A 26 12.46 -9.39 -4.42
N TYR A 27 11.96 -10.39 -3.69
CA TYR A 27 12.44 -11.77 -3.69
C TYR A 27 11.34 -12.74 -4.10
N LEU A 28 11.72 -13.86 -4.71
CA LEU A 28 10.82 -14.87 -5.24
C LEU A 28 11.28 -16.25 -4.80
N PHE A 29 10.42 -16.96 -4.08
CA PHE A 29 10.62 -18.39 -3.84
C PHE A 29 10.10 -19.17 -5.05
N ARG A 30 10.93 -20.05 -5.59
CA ARG A 30 10.63 -20.83 -6.79
C ARG A 30 10.87 -22.31 -6.60
N ARG A 31 10.23 -23.10 -7.46
CA ARG A 31 10.54 -24.51 -7.68
C ARG A 31 11.49 -24.66 -8.87
N SER A 32 12.15 -25.81 -8.92
CA SER A 32 12.98 -26.32 -10.00
C SER A 32 12.25 -26.41 -11.34
N ASP A 33 10.92 -26.55 -11.33
CA ASP A 33 10.06 -26.48 -12.53
C ASP A 33 9.80 -25.03 -13.03
N GLY A 34 10.42 -24.03 -12.39
CA GLY A 34 10.31 -22.61 -12.71
C GLY A 34 9.07 -21.91 -12.10
N ARG A 35 8.19 -22.65 -11.40
CA ARG A 35 6.98 -22.08 -10.79
C ARG A 35 7.33 -21.18 -9.61
N VAL A 36 6.82 -19.95 -9.64
CA VAL A 36 6.90 -19.02 -8.51
C VAL A 36 5.88 -19.41 -7.45
N GLN A 37 6.37 -19.72 -6.26
CA GLN A 37 5.57 -20.14 -5.11
C GLN A 37 5.15 -18.96 -4.24
N TYR A 38 6.04 -17.96 -4.11
CA TYR A 38 5.80 -16.74 -3.34
C TYR A 38 6.64 -15.58 -3.88
N VAL A 39 6.10 -14.37 -3.83
CA VAL A 39 6.78 -13.09 -4.11
C VAL A 39 6.64 -12.19 -2.88
N GLY A 40 7.73 -11.58 -2.44
CA GLY A 40 7.67 -10.58 -1.37
C GLY A 40 8.66 -9.44 -1.60
N LYS A 41 8.41 -8.28 -0.97
CA LYS A 41 9.32 -7.13 -0.97
C LYS A 41 10.08 -6.97 0.35
N ALA A 42 11.22 -6.29 0.28
CA ALA A 42 12.04 -5.95 1.44
C ALA A 42 12.65 -4.56 1.31
N THR A 43 12.84 -3.86 2.44
CA THR A 43 13.76 -2.71 2.53
C THR A 43 15.22 -3.17 2.63
N ASN A 44 15.44 -4.40 3.12
CA ASN A 44 16.72 -5.09 3.17
C ASN A 44 16.48 -6.57 2.83
N LEU A 45 16.89 -6.98 1.63
CA LEU A 45 16.70 -8.34 1.10
C LEU A 45 17.37 -9.40 1.98
N HIS A 46 18.62 -9.19 2.38
CA HIS A 46 19.37 -10.12 3.23
C HIS A 46 18.62 -10.45 4.52
N ASN A 47 18.26 -9.43 5.31
CA ASN A 47 17.58 -9.63 6.60
C ASN A 47 16.20 -10.24 6.42
N ARG A 48 15.47 -9.83 5.37
CA ARG A 48 14.11 -10.31 5.13
C ARG A 48 14.07 -11.76 4.69
N VAL A 49 14.95 -12.20 3.79
CA VAL A 49 14.99 -13.61 3.37
C VAL A 49 15.49 -14.49 4.51
N LYS A 50 16.49 -14.03 5.26
CA LYS A 50 17.01 -14.75 6.44
C LYS A 50 15.93 -15.04 7.49
N SER A 51 14.93 -14.16 7.65
CA SER A 51 13.86 -14.37 8.64
C SER A 51 12.96 -15.57 8.33
N TYR A 52 12.89 -16.05 7.08
CA TYR A 52 12.12 -17.24 6.71
C TYR A 52 12.72 -18.54 7.28
N PHE A 53 14.00 -18.52 7.63
CA PHE A 53 14.73 -19.66 8.18
C PHE A 53 14.89 -19.59 9.71
N ALA A 54 14.20 -18.64 10.36
CA ALA A 54 14.21 -18.53 11.81
C ALA A 54 13.51 -19.75 12.46
N LYS A 55 14.03 -20.19 13.63
CA LYS A 55 13.49 -21.35 14.36
C LYS A 55 12.03 -21.18 14.81
N ASN A 56 11.56 -19.95 14.94
CA ASN A 56 10.18 -19.64 15.31
C ASN A 56 9.59 -18.66 14.29
N PRO A 57 8.95 -19.15 13.21
CA PRO A 57 8.45 -18.30 12.14
C PRO A 57 7.21 -17.51 12.58
N ASP A 58 7.08 -16.27 12.12
CA ASP A 58 5.93 -15.41 12.40
C ASP A 58 4.59 -15.95 11.84
N ARG A 59 4.63 -16.97 10.96
CA ARG A 59 3.45 -17.57 10.31
C ARG A 59 3.62 -19.06 10.08
N ASP A 60 2.56 -19.81 10.36
CA ASP A 60 2.50 -21.28 10.27
C ASP A 60 2.83 -21.85 8.88
N LYS A 61 2.61 -21.06 7.82
CA LYS A 61 2.82 -21.48 6.43
C LYS A 61 4.22 -21.20 5.88
N ILE A 62 5.08 -20.50 6.63
CA ILE A 62 6.47 -20.23 6.23
C ILE A 62 7.30 -21.52 6.09
N PRO A 63 7.27 -22.48 7.04
CA PRO A 63 8.00 -23.73 6.88
C PRO A 63 7.58 -24.53 5.63
N GLU A 64 6.27 -24.56 5.34
CA GLU A 64 5.72 -25.23 4.15
C GLU A 64 6.21 -24.56 2.85
N LEU A 65 6.24 -23.22 2.81
CA LEU A 65 6.79 -22.47 1.69
C LEU A 65 8.27 -22.80 1.45
N VAL A 66 9.09 -22.76 2.50
CA VAL A 66 10.54 -23.02 2.40
C VAL A 66 10.79 -24.46 1.95
N ALA A 67 10.08 -25.43 2.52
CA ALA A 67 10.21 -26.84 2.18
C ALA A 67 9.72 -27.17 0.75
N SER A 68 8.78 -26.38 0.21
CA SER A 68 8.22 -26.58 -1.13
C SER A 68 8.88 -25.74 -2.22
N SER A 69 9.97 -25.04 -1.89
CA SER A 69 10.74 -24.21 -2.79
C SER A 69 12.17 -24.74 -2.90
N ASP A 70 12.71 -24.66 -4.11
CA ASP A 70 14.03 -25.17 -4.47
C ASP A 70 15.05 -24.02 -4.65
N ASP A 71 14.58 -22.80 -4.92
CA ASP A 71 15.43 -21.61 -5.11
C ASP A 71 14.80 -20.30 -4.61
N VAL A 72 15.64 -19.28 -4.37
CA VAL A 72 15.25 -17.90 -4.07
C VAL A 72 15.96 -16.93 -5.00
N GLU A 73 15.19 -16.31 -5.89
CA GLU A 73 15.66 -15.22 -6.74
C GLU A 73 15.39 -13.85 -6.09
N PHE A 74 16.13 -12.82 -6.48
CA PHE A 74 15.85 -11.44 -6.07
C PHE A 74 16.12 -10.42 -7.17
N ILE A 75 15.45 -9.28 -7.08
CA ILE A 75 15.63 -8.11 -7.93
C ILE A 75 15.84 -6.91 -7.00
N VAL A 76 17.01 -6.28 -7.09
CA VAL A 76 17.32 -5.05 -6.35
C VAL A 76 16.61 -3.86 -6.99
N THR A 77 16.02 -3.00 -6.17
CA THR A 77 15.41 -1.75 -6.62
C THR A 77 16.16 -0.54 -6.06
N GLN A 78 15.90 0.65 -6.60
CA GLN A 78 16.51 1.88 -6.11
C GLN A 78 15.83 2.38 -4.84
N SER A 79 14.54 2.06 -4.65
CA SER A 79 13.77 2.46 -3.48
C SER A 79 12.81 1.36 -3.01
N PRO A 80 12.36 1.40 -1.73
CA PRO A 80 11.28 0.55 -1.24
C PRO A 80 9.95 0.76 -1.98
N SER A 81 9.70 1.98 -2.48
CA SER A 81 8.52 2.32 -3.28
C SER A 81 8.51 1.59 -4.63
N GLU A 82 9.67 1.49 -5.28
CA GLU A 82 9.82 0.73 -6.52
C GLU A 82 9.66 -0.78 -6.27
N ALA A 83 10.22 -1.31 -5.17
CA ALA A 83 10.05 -2.71 -4.77
C ALA A 83 8.56 -3.07 -4.59
N LEU A 84 7.76 -2.14 -4.07
CA LEU A 84 6.32 -2.31 -3.95
C LEU A 84 5.63 -2.48 -5.31
N ILE A 85 5.95 -1.59 -6.26
CA ILE A 85 5.33 -1.61 -7.59
C ILE A 85 5.69 -2.92 -8.30
N LEU A 86 6.98 -3.28 -8.27
CA LEU A 86 7.50 -4.49 -8.89
C LEU A 86 6.90 -5.76 -8.26
N GLU A 87 6.79 -5.82 -6.92
CA GLU A 87 6.16 -6.93 -6.20
C GLU A 87 4.73 -7.17 -6.74
N ARG A 88 3.92 -6.11 -6.86
CA ARG A 88 2.56 -6.24 -7.38
C ARG A 88 2.51 -6.74 -8.81
N GLN A 89 3.40 -6.22 -9.67
CA GLN A 89 3.48 -6.67 -11.06
C GLN A 89 3.80 -8.17 -11.12
N LEU A 90 4.74 -8.63 -10.29
CA LEU A 90 5.13 -10.03 -10.22
C LEU A 90 4.03 -10.92 -9.61
N ILE A 91 3.34 -10.48 -8.55
CA ILE A 91 2.19 -11.21 -8.00
C ILE A 91 1.06 -11.32 -9.04
N ARG A 92 0.75 -10.24 -9.78
CA ARG A 92 -0.26 -10.27 -10.84
C ARG A 92 0.14 -11.20 -11.99
N LYS A 93 1.42 -11.18 -12.36
CA LYS A 93 1.99 -12.01 -13.44
C LYS A 93 1.99 -13.50 -13.08
N HIS A 94 2.44 -13.84 -11.87
CA HIS A 94 2.69 -15.23 -11.49
C HIS A 94 1.57 -15.88 -10.66
N LYS A 95 0.69 -15.08 -10.06
CA LYS A 95 -0.39 -15.51 -9.14
C LYS A 95 0.05 -16.61 -8.15
N PRO A 96 1.11 -16.38 -7.36
CA PRO A 96 1.73 -17.44 -6.57
C PRO A 96 0.80 -17.98 -5.49
N ARG A 97 0.79 -19.29 -5.28
CA ARG A 97 -0.08 -19.98 -4.31
C ARG A 97 0.04 -19.42 -2.90
N TYR A 98 1.27 -19.14 -2.44
CA TYR A 98 1.48 -18.72 -1.06
C TYR A 98 1.23 -17.22 -0.83
N ASN A 99 1.12 -16.38 -1.88
CA ASN A 99 0.80 -14.96 -1.69
C ASN A 99 -0.62 -14.73 -1.16
N SER A 100 -1.58 -15.57 -1.53
CA SER A 100 -2.93 -15.54 -0.96
C SER A 100 -2.98 -16.15 0.44
N MET A 101 -2.20 -17.22 0.69
CA MET A 101 -2.15 -17.92 1.98
C MET A 101 -1.37 -17.18 3.06
N LEU A 102 -0.37 -16.38 2.66
CA LEU A 102 0.50 -15.59 3.53
C LEU A 102 0.16 -14.10 3.44
N MET A 103 -1.10 -13.73 3.17
CA MET A 103 -1.49 -12.31 3.21
C MET A 103 -1.06 -11.69 4.55
N ASP A 104 -0.34 -10.57 4.45
CA ASP A 104 0.10 -9.78 5.58
C ASP A 104 -0.87 -8.62 5.79
N ASP A 105 -1.24 -8.34 7.04
CA ASP A 105 -1.90 -7.09 7.44
C ASP A 105 -0.99 -5.86 7.25
N LYS A 106 0.30 -6.06 6.93
CA LYS A 106 1.28 -5.00 6.59
C LYS A 106 1.25 -4.57 5.12
N SER A 107 0.09 -4.68 4.46
CA SER A 107 -0.12 -4.05 3.16
C SER A 107 0.10 -2.53 3.27
N TYR A 108 0.54 -1.91 2.18
CA TYR A 108 0.65 -0.45 2.16
C TYR A 108 -0.75 0.17 2.22
N PRO A 109 -0.89 1.27 2.97
CA PRO A 109 -2.19 1.92 3.12
C PRO A 109 -2.67 2.48 1.78
N PHE A 110 -3.97 2.51 1.63
CA PHE A 110 -4.69 3.23 0.60
C PHE A 110 -5.31 4.47 1.21
N ILE A 111 -5.49 5.49 0.38
CA ILE A 111 -6.53 6.50 0.62
C ILE A 111 -7.80 5.92 0.00
N ALA A 112 -8.89 5.92 0.76
CA ALA A 112 -10.15 5.36 0.30
C ALA A 112 -11.31 6.32 0.57
N PHE A 113 -12.23 6.41 -0.38
CA PHE A 113 -13.56 7.00 -0.17
C PHE A 113 -14.58 5.87 -0.10
N THR A 114 -15.42 5.88 0.94
CA THR A 114 -16.50 4.89 1.11
C THR A 114 -17.64 5.11 0.10
N ASP A 115 -18.41 4.07 -0.23
CA ASP A 115 -19.54 4.18 -1.17
C ASP A 115 -20.84 4.75 -0.57
N HIS A 116 -20.83 5.15 0.70
CA HIS A 116 -21.99 5.67 1.40
C HIS A 116 -22.52 6.97 0.79
N GLU A 117 -23.79 7.33 1.05
CA GLU A 117 -24.42 8.58 0.58
C GLU A 117 -23.60 9.84 0.89
N PHE A 118 -22.93 9.87 2.04
CA PHE A 118 -21.93 10.88 2.39
C PHE A 118 -20.57 10.21 2.55
N PRO A 119 -19.80 10.04 1.45
CA PRO A 119 -18.51 9.37 1.45
C PRO A 119 -17.57 9.98 2.49
N ARG A 120 -16.88 9.16 3.28
CA ARG A 120 -15.80 9.63 4.15
C ARG A 120 -14.45 9.24 3.56
N VAL A 121 -13.45 10.08 3.78
CA VAL A 121 -12.07 9.77 3.45
C VAL A 121 -11.44 8.91 4.55
N LEU A 122 -10.67 7.90 4.14
CA LEU A 122 -10.05 6.91 5.02
C LEU A 122 -8.58 6.71 4.65
N TYR A 123 -7.73 6.63 5.66
CA TYR A 123 -6.44 5.95 5.57
C TYR A 123 -6.65 4.51 6.03
N THR A 124 -6.50 3.52 5.14
CA THR A 124 -6.77 2.12 5.49
C THR A 124 -5.91 1.13 4.73
N ARG A 125 -5.56 0.02 5.39
CA ARG A 125 -4.93 -1.16 4.76
C ARG A 125 -5.96 -2.19 4.28
N HIS A 126 -7.17 -2.09 4.82
CA HIS A 126 -8.30 -2.98 4.58
C HIS A 126 -9.49 -2.10 4.18
N PRO A 127 -9.53 -1.67 2.91
CA PRO A 127 -10.63 -0.84 2.46
C PRO A 127 -11.97 -1.59 2.51
N PRO A 128 -13.08 -0.89 2.84
CA PRO A 128 -14.39 -1.50 2.75
C PRO A 128 -14.73 -1.86 1.31
N LYS A 129 -15.61 -2.86 1.13
CA LYS A 129 -16.09 -3.24 -0.20
C LYS A 129 -16.78 -2.05 -0.87
N GLY A 130 -16.59 -1.90 -2.18
CA GLY A 130 -17.17 -0.79 -2.97
C GLY A 130 -16.43 0.54 -2.84
N ALA A 131 -15.45 0.66 -1.93
CA ALA A 131 -14.71 1.91 -1.78
C ALA A 131 -13.87 2.24 -3.02
N HIS A 132 -13.79 3.54 -3.32
CA HIS A 132 -12.89 4.08 -4.32
C HIS A 132 -11.49 4.18 -3.70
N LEU A 133 -10.46 3.66 -4.39
CA LEU A 133 -9.13 3.45 -3.82
C LEU A 133 -8.05 4.16 -4.61
N TRP A 134 -7.18 4.87 -3.89
CA TRP A 134 -5.97 5.47 -4.43
C TRP A 134 -4.72 4.91 -3.76
N GLY A 135 -3.67 4.84 -4.57
CA GLY A 135 -2.38 4.29 -4.21
C GLY A 135 -2.29 2.81 -4.55
N PRO A 136 -1.72 1.98 -3.66
CA PRO A 136 -1.40 2.27 -2.27
C PRO A 136 -0.08 3.00 -2.10
N PHE A 137 0.00 3.69 -0.98
CA PHE A 137 1.02 4.68 -0.70
C PHE A 137 2.21 4.03 0.01
N PRO A 138 3.41 4.05 -0.61
CA PRO A 138 4.61 3.51 0.01
C PRO A 138 5.03 4.30 1.25
N ASP A 139 4.74 5.61 1.27
CA ASP A 139 4.92 6.48 2.42
C ASP A 139 3.57 6.74 3.12
N ALA A 140 3.44 6.21 4.33
CA ALA A 140 2.27 6.40 5.18
C ALA A 140 2.09 7.85 5.66
N SER A 141 3.18 8.60 5.84
CA SER A 141 3.14 10.01 6.22
C SER A 141 2.59 10.85 5.09
N ALA A 142 3.09 10.65 3.87
CA ALA A 142 2.58 11.32 2.68
C ALA A 142 1.08 11.08 2.47
N ALA A 143 0.62 9.83 2.62
CA ALA A 143 -0.81 9.50 2.53
C ALA A 143 -1.66 10.28 3.54
N LYS A 144 -1.19 10.39 4.79
CA LYS A 144 -1.89 11.17 5.83
C LYS A 144 -1.89 12.67 5.54
N GLN A 145 -0.80 13.20 4.98
CA GLN A 145 -0.72 14.60 4.57
C GLN A 145 -1.72 14.91 3.45
N VAL A 146 -1.84 14.04 2.45
CA VAL A 146 -2.84 14.19 1.38
C VAL A 146 -4.26 14.23 1.96
N ILE A 147 -4.61 13.30 2.86
CA ILE A 147 -5.92 13.32 3.53
C ILE A 147 -6.14 14.64 4.28
N LYS A 148 -5.13 15.12 5.01
CA LYS A 148 -5.22 16.40 5.74
C LYS A 148 -5.49 17.57 4.79
N LEU A 149 -4.83 17.61 3.63
CA LEU A 149 -5.04 18.65 2.61
C LEU A 149 -6.46 18.57 2.02
N LEU A 150 -6.91 17.39 1.60
CA LEU A 150 -8.26 17.20 1.06
C LEU A 150 -9.34 17.66 2.03
N ARG A 151 -9.16 17.37 3.32
CA ARG A 151 -10.10 17.79 4.36
C ARG A 151 -10.11 19.30 4.58
N ARG A 152 -8.95 19.95 4.52
CA ARG A 152 -8.84 21.41 4.67
C ARG A 152 -9.47 22.12 3.48
N GLN A 153 -9.15 21.70 2.25
CA GLN A 153 -9.63 22.41 1.07
C GLN A 153 -11.11 22.15 0.77
N PHE A 154 -11.53 20.89 0.86
CA PHE A 154 -12.86 20.48 0.39
C PHE A 154 -13.82 20.17 1.53
N GLY A 155 -13.39 20.25 2.79
CA GLY A 155 -14.26 19.98 3.95
C GLY A 155 -14.76 18.55 4.02
N ILE A 156 -13.94 17.58 3.58
CA ILE A 156 -14.32 16.16 3.55
C ILE A 156 -14.41 15.56 4.96
N ARG A 157 -15.47 14.80 5.22
CA ARG A 157 -15.65 14.13 6.51
C ARG A 157 -14.71 12.93 6.64
N ASP A 158 -14.24 12.71 7.86
CA ASP A 158 -13.50 11.51 8.25
C ASP A 158 -14.17 10.77 9.41
N CYS A 159 -15.32 11.23 9.92
CA CYS A 159 -15.98 10.60 11.06
C CYS A 159 -16.62 9.25 10.67
N PRO A 160 -16.55 8.22 11.53
CA PRO A 160 -17.14 6.91 11.24
C PRO A 160 -18.64 6.97 11.11
N GLU A 161 -19.29 7.71 11.98
CA GLU A 161 -20.75 7.84 12.01
C GLU A 161 -21.16 9.30 11.74
N LEU A 162 -22.40 9.49 11.32
CA LEU A 162 -23.00 10.81 11.12
C LEU A 162 -23.60 11.26 12.46
N LEU A 163 -23.10 12.37 13.00
CA LEU A 163 -23.60 12.93 14.26
C LEU A 163 -24.63 14.03 13.95
N PRO A 164 -25.90 13.92 14.41
CA PRO A 164 -26.97 14.86 14.06
C PRO A 164 -26.71 16.32 14.48
N LYS A 165 -25.82 16.53 15.47
CA LYS A 165 -25.45 17.87 15.97
C LYS A 165 -24.09 18.36 15.46
N GLY A 166 -23.48 17.64 14.52
CA GLY A 166 -22.12 17.91 14.06
C GLY A 166 -21.05 17.32 14.97
N CYS A 167 -19.78 17.50 14.58
CA CYS A 167 -18.61 16.95 15.27
C CYS A 167 -17.51 18.00 15.42
N LEU A 168 -16.43 17.68 16.14
CA LEU A 168 -15.30 18.61 16.30
C LEU A 168 -14.74 19.08 14.96
N ALA A 169 -14.62 18.18 13.97
CA ALA A 169 -14.09 18.54 12.64
C ALA A 169 -14.93 19.62 11.94
N MET A 170 -16.25 19.66 12.17
CA MET A 170 -17.10 20.75 11.71
C MET A 170 -16.74 22.07 12.39
N HIS A 171 -16.63 22.07 13.72
CA HIS A 171 -16.37 23.28 14.50
C HIS A 171 -15.00 23.91 14.21
N ILE A 172 -14.02 23.11 13.79
CA ILE A 172 -12.68 23.58 13.41
C ILE A 172 -12.49 23.74 11.89
N GLY A 173 -13.57 23.66 11.10
CA GLY A 173 -13.53 23.93 9.66
C GLY A 173 -12.91 22.83 8.78
N LEU A 174 -12.67 21.62 9.30
CA LEU A 174 -12.14 20.48 8.53
C LEU A 174 -13.22 19.62 7.86
N CYS A 175 -14.49 19.93 8.09
CA CYS A 175 -15.63 19.19 7.59
C CYS A 175 -16.79 20.15 7.34
N THR A 176 -17.42 20.09 6.18
CA THR A 176 -18.63 20.88 5.85
C THR A 176 -19.90 20.33 6.47
N ALA A 177 -19.78 19.27 7.27
CA ALA A 177 -20.83 18.66 8.08
C ALA A 177 -22.08 18.25 7.30
N PRO A 178 -21.97 17.29 6.36
CA PRO A 178 -23.13 16.78 5.64
C PRO A 178 -24.19 16.15 6.56
N CYS A 179 -23.82 15.75 7.78
CA CYS A 179 -24.74 15.25 8.80
C CYS A 179 -25.70 16.30 9.37
N VAL A 180 -25.38 17.60 9.22
CA VAL A 180 -26.24 18.73 9.62
C VAL A 180 -26.76 19.45 8.39
N GLN A 181 -25.89 19.69 7.40
CA GLN A 181 -26.21 20.38 6.16
C GLN A 181 -25.65 19.59 4.96
N PRO A 182 -26.44 18.70 4.34
CA PRO A 182 -25.95 17.80 3.28
C PRO A 182 -25.68 18.48 1.94
N LYS A 183 -26.10 19.74 1.75
CA LYS A 183 -26.05 20.43 0.46
C LYS A 183 -24.60 20.67 0.01
N GLY A 184 -24.29 20.28 -1.23
CA GLY A 184 -22.99 20.53 -1.87
C GLY A 184 -21.88 19.53 -1.51
N TYR A 185 -22.10 18.62 -0.55
CA TYR A 185 -21.06 17.68 -0.12
C TYR A 185 -20.57 16.75 -1.24
N ASN A 186 -21.48 16.26 -2.08
CA ASN A 186 -21.11 15.38 -3.19
C ASN A 186 -20.25 16.08 -4.25
N GLU A 187 -20.40 17.39 -4.43
CA GLU A 187 -19.55 18.18 -5.34
C GLU A 187 -18.15 18.32 -4.76
N GLN A 188 -18.03 18.56 -3.45
CA GLN A 188 -16.76 18.59 -2.73
C GLN A 188 -16.02 17.25 -2.81
N VAL A 189 -16.74 16.13 -2.62
CA VAL A 189 -16.17 14.78 -2.79
C VAL A 189 -15.65 14.59 -4.21
N ARG A 190 -16.44 14.93 -5.24
CA ARG A 190 -15.98 14.83 -6.65
C ARG A 190 -14.74 15.66 -6.93
N ALA A 191 -14.66 16.87 -6.39
CA ALA A 191 -13.48 17.72 -6.52
C ALA A 191 -12.25 17.07 -5.87
N ALA A 192 -12.41 16.53 -4.65
CA ALA A 192 -11.35 15.79 -3.95
C ALA A 192 -10.90 14.53 -4.71
N GLU A 193 -11.83 13.78 -5.31
CA GLU A 193 -11.51 12.63 -6.16
C GLU A 193 -10.76 13.04 -7.43
N SER A 194 -11.12 14.18 -8.05
CA SER A 194 -10.42 14.71 -9.23
C SER A 194 -8.94 14.96 -8.95
N VAL A 195 -8.63 15.60 -7.82
CA VAL A 195 -7.25 15.81 -7.36
C VAL A 195 -6.51 14.49 -7.19
N LEU A 196 -7.14 13.50 -6.55
CA LEU A 196 -6.53 12.18 -6.36
C LEU A 196 -6.34 11.42 -7.68
N ASN A 197 -7.13 11.73 -8.70
CA ASN A 197 -7.00 11.19 -10.07
C ASN A 197 -5.94 11.94 -10.91
N GLY A 198 -5.28 12.96 -10.36
CA GLY A 198 -4.20 13.69 -11.01
C GLY A 198 -4.62 15.03 -11.63
N ASP A 199 -5.90 15.39 -11.57
CA ASP A 199 -6.37 16.72 -11.97
C ASP A 199 -6.32 17.65 -10.75
N ALA A 200 -5.11 18.12 -10.45
CA ALA A 200 -4.84 19.01 -9.32
C ALA A 200 -4.95 20.50 -9.69
N SER A 201 -5.34 20.82 -10.93
CA SER A 201 -5.40 22.20 -11.46
C SER A 201 -6.17 23.13 -10.53
N VAL A 202 -7.39 22.71 -10.16
CA VAL A 202 -8.31 23.46 -9.27
C VAL A 202 -7.74 23.63 -7.86
N LEU A 203 -7.02 22.63 -7.35
CA LEU A 203 -6.41 22.71 -6.02
C LEU A 203 -5.19 23.65 -6.02
N ILE A 204 -4.37 23.59 -7.07
CA ILE A 204 -3.18 24.44 -7.21
C ILE A 204 -3.59 25.90 -7.33
N GLU A 205 -4.60 26.21 -8.15
CA GLU A 205 -5.13 27.57 -8.29
C GLU A 205 -5.65 28.11 -6.95
N ALA A 206 -6.45 27.34 -6.22
CA ALA A 206 -6.96 27.75 -4.92
C ALA A 206 -5.84 27.97 -3.87
N LEU A 207 -4.84 27.09 -3.83
CA LEU A 207 -3.69 27.24 -2.92
C LEU A 207 -2.83 28.45 -3.29
N GLN A 208 -2.70 28.76 -4.58
CA GLN A 208 -1.98 29.94 -5.04
C GLN A 208 -2.69 31.22 -4.60
N GLU A 209 -4.03 31.28 -4.73
CA GLU A 209 -4.82 32.41 -4.23
C GLU A 209 -4.70 32.58 -2.70
N GLU A 210 -4.73 31.49 -1.93
CA GLU A 210 -4.52 31.55 -0.48
C GLU A 210 -3.11 32.05 -0.10
N MET A 211 -2.08 31.60 -0.83
CA MET A 211 -0.69 32.06 -0.62
C MET A 211 -0.52 33.54 -0.97
N ASP A 212 -1.12 33.99 -2.08
CA ASP A 212 -1.05 35.38 -2.52
C ASP A 212 -1.74 36.30 -1.50
N ALA A 213 -2.93 35.90 -1.01
CA ALA A 213 -3.65 36.64 0.03
C ALA A 213 -2.88 36.70 1.37
N ALA A 214 -2.31 35.58 1.84
CA ALA A 214 -1.50 35.56 3.06
C ALA A 214 -0.22 36.40 2.93
N SER A 215 0.38 36.44 1.72
CA SER A 215 1.54 37.29 1.44
C SER A 215 1.18 38.77 1.42
N GLU A 216 -0.01 39.14 0.92
CA GLU A 216 -0.52 40.52 0.97
C GLU A 216 -0.78 40.97 2.42
N ASP A 217 -1.25 40.06 3.28
CA ASP A 217 -1.50 40.31 4.70
C ASP A 217 -0.24 40.23 5.61
N LEU A 218 0.95 39.97 5.03
CA LEU A 218 2.24 39.79 5.75
C LEU A 218 2.22 38.67 6.81
N ASP A 219 1.35 37.67 6.67
CA ASP A 219 1.13 36.61 7.65
C ASP A 219 1.91 35.33 7.24
N TYR A 220 3.24 35.35 7.42
CA TYR A 220 4.19 34.29 7.02
C TYR A 220 4.52 33.26 8.11
#